data_AF-A0A6I5CRI0-F1
#
_entry.id   AF-A0A6I5CRI0-F1
#
_cell.length_a   1.000
_cell.length_b   1.000
_cell.length_c   1.000
_cell.angle_alpha   90.00
_cell.angle_beta   90.00
_cell.angle_gamma   90.00
#
_symmetry.space_group_name_H-M   'P 1'
#
loop_
_entity.id
_entity.type
_entity.pdbx_description
1 polymer ?
#
loop_
_entity_poly.entity_id
_entity_poly.type
_entity_poly.pdbx_seq_one_letter_code
_entity_poly.pdbx_strand_id
1 'polypeptide(L)'
;TDGTELSAAALAAAAVSGEPEAALREGALSVPRLVPATSSGAASDGASSAVGAPWDGEGTVLITGGTGGLGALVARHLTTEHGVRHLVLTSR
;
A
#
# COMPACT_ATOMS: atom_id res chain seq x y z
N THR A 1 8.29 10.06 -15.07
CA THR A 1 7.89 11.43 -15.44
C THR A 1 6.38 11.44 -15.65
N ASP A 2 5.73 12.60 -15.67
CA ASP A 2 4.28 12.73 -15.91
C ASP A 2 3.89 13.07 -17.36
N GLY A 3 4.85 13.11 -18.27
CA GLY A 3 4.64 13.34 -19.70
C GLY A 3 4.44 14.81 -20.10
N THR A 4 4.55 15.77 -19.18
CA THR A 4 4.44 17.21 -19.50
C THR A 4 5.71 17.74 -20.18
N GLU A 5 5.58 18.80 -20.98
CA GLU A 5 6.74 19.47 -21.61
C GLU A 5 7.72 20.02 -20.56
N LEU A 6 7.22 20.51 -19.43
CA LEU A 6 8.04 20.96 -18.31
C LEU A 6 8.89 19.82 -17.73
N SER A 7 8.30 18.63 -17.57
CA SER A 7 9.05 17.44 -17.15
C SER A 7 10.03 16.96 -18.22
N ALA A 8 9.71 17.11 -19.51
CA ALA A 8 10.64 16.79 -20.60
C ALA A 8 11.86 17.73 -20.58
N ALA A 9 11.64 19.03 -20.38
CA ALA A 9 12.70 20.02 -20.25
C ALA A 9 13.60 19.78 -19.02
N ALA A 10 13.03 19.31 -17.90
CA ALA A 10 13.75 19.02 -16.67
C ALA A 10 14.50 17.68 -16.65
N LEU A 11 14.28 16.80 -17.65
CA LEU A 11 14.80 15.43 -17.64
C LEU A 11 16.33 15.34 -17.60
N ALA A 12 17.02 16.18 -18.37
CA ALA A 12 18.48 16.19 -18.41
C ALA A 12 19.08 16.57 -17.05
N ALA A 13 18.49 17.55 -16.36
CA ALA A 13 18.91 17.96 -15.02
C ALA A 13 18.68 16.85 -13.98
N ALA A 14 17.55 16.15 -14.07
CA ALA A 14 17.27 15.01 -13.21
C ALA A 14 18.29 13.87 -13.41
N ALA A 15 18.68 13.57 -14.64
CA ALA A 15 19.63 12.50 -14.96
C ALA A 15 21.04 12.74 -14.38
N VAL A 16 21.44 14.00 -14.22
CA VAL A 16 22.75 14.39 -13.64
C VAL A 16 22.68 14.77 -12.16
N SER A 17 21.50 14.69 -11.53
CA SER A 17 21.29 15.05 -10.12
C SER A 17 22.07 14.17 -9.13
N GLY A 18 22.51 12.99 -9.57
CA GLY A 18 23.19 12.00 -8.73
C GLY A 18 22.26 11.19 -7.83
N GLU A 19 20.96 11.41 -7.90
CA GLU A 19 19.98 10.63 -7.13
C GLU A 19 19.69 9.29 -7.84
N PRO A 20 19.67 8.15 -7.10
CA PRO A 20 19.48 6.83 -7.70
C PRO A 20 18.05 6.61 -8.21
N GLU A 21 17.09 7.32 -7.61
CA GLU A 21 15.68 7.28 -7.96
C GLU A 21 15.12 8.70 -7.88
N ALA A 22 14.28 9.09 -8.83
CA ALA A 22 13.58 10.37 -8.80
C ALA A 22 12.27 10.32 -9.57
N ALA A 23 11.32 11.15 -9.15
CA ALA A 23 10.08 11.40 -9.87
C ALA A 23 10.07 12.84 -10.42
N LEU A 24 9.62 12.98 -11.66
CA LEU A 24 9.39 14.27 -12.32
C LEU A 24 7.91 14.45 -12.57
N ARG A 25 7.35 15.53 -12.04
CA ARG A 25 5.95 15.93 -12.23
C ARG A 25 5.88 17.45 -12.37
N GLU A 26 5.28 17.93 -13.44
CA GLU A 26 5.14 19.35 -13.78
C GLU A 26 6.49 20.10 -13.75
N GLY A 27 7.57 19.44 -14.18
CA GLY A 27 8.94 19.98 -14.12
C GLY A 27 9.57 19.97 -12.72
N ALA A 28 8.85 19.60 -11.67
CA ALA A 28 9.37 19.46 -10.32
C ALA A 28 10.00 18.08 -10.11
N LEU A 29 11.22 18.08 -9.55
CA LEU A 29 11.94 16.88 -9.16
C LEU A 29 11.64 16.54 -7.70
N SER A 30 11.19 15.32 -7.44
CA SER A 30 11.06 14.77 -6.09
C SER A 30 11.87 13.49 -5.96
N VAL A 31 12.44 13.26 -4.77
CA VAL A 31 13.36 12.17 -4.51
C VAL A 31 12.79 11.34 -3.35
N PRO A 32 12.65 10.01 -3.50
CA PRO A 32 12.12 9.17 -2.44
C PRO A 32 13.07 9.17 -1.23
N ARG A 33 12.50 9.39 -0.05
CA ARG A 33 13.17 9.28 1.24
C ARG A 33 12.25 8.54 2.21
N LEU A 34 12.81 7.56 2.91
CA LEU A 34 12.09 6.90 3.99
C LEU A 34 12.01 7.86 5.18
N VAL A 35 10.80 8.08 5.65
CA VAL A 35 10.52 8.83 6.87
C VAL A 35 9.72 7.94 7.82
N PRO A 36 9.85 8.11 9.14
CA PRO A 36 8.98 7.43 10.09
C PRO A 36 7.51 7.69 9.76
N ALA A 37 6.74 6.62 9.61
CA ALA A 37 5.29 6.76 9.47
C ALA A 37 4.72 7.20 10.82
N THR A 38 4.05 8.35 10.85
CA THR A 38 3.17 8.67 11.97
C THR A 38 1.91 7.83 11.81
N SER A 39 1.54 7.09 12.86
CA SER A 39 0.23 6.44 12.89
C SER A 39 -0.82 7.54 12.80
N SER A 40 -1.51 7.66 11.66
CA SER A 40 -2.72 8.47 11.58
C SER A 40 -3.82 7.70 12.32
N GLY A 41 -3.78 7.82 13.64
CA GLY A 41 -4.55 7.00 14.57
C GLY A 41 -4.54 7.63 15.95
N ALA A 42 -4.97 8.89 16.05
CA ALA A 42 -5.30 9.51 17.32
C ALA A 42 -6.50 10.46 17.14
N ALA A 43 -7.67 9.97 17.57
CA ALA A 43 -8.84 10.69 18.07
C ALA A 43 -9.46 11.80 17.19
N SER A 44 -10.43 11.41 16.36
CA SER A 44 -11.67 12.19 16.32
C SER A 44 -12.53 11.74 17.50
N ASP A 45 -12.67 12.61 18.48
CA ASP A 45 -13.59 12.46 19.60
C ASP A 45 -15.00 12.06 19.11
N GLY A 46 -15.58 11.04 19.75
CA GLY A 46 -17.04 10.94 19.85
C GLY A 46 -17.82 10.59 18.59
N ALA A 47 -17.34 9.67 17.76
CA ALA A 47 -18.19 8.73 17.03
C ALA A 47 -17.29 7.64 16.48
N SER A 48 -17.67 6.40 16.72
CA SER A 48 -17.08 5.21 16.10
C SER A 48 -16.90 5.42 14.59
N SER A 49 -15.71 5.87 14.16
CA SER A 49 -15.21 5.57 12.83
C SER A 49 -14.63 4.17 12.88
N ALA A 50 -15.48 3.21 13.26
CA ALA A 50 -15.40 1.92 12.66
C ALA A 50 -15.62 2.17 11.17
N VAL A 51 -14.53 2.27 10.41
CA VAL A 51 -14.53 1.53 9.15
C VAL A 51 -14.85 0.11 9.60
N GLY A 52 -16.14 -0.25 9.57
CA GLY A 52 -16.63 -1.54 10.02
C GLY A 52 -15.72 -2.60 9.45
N ALA A 53 -15.36 -3.60 10.26
CA ALA A 53 -14.45 -4.67 9.87
C ALA A 53 -14.68 -4.98 8.38
N PRO A 54 -13.74 -4.65 7.47
CA PRO A 54 -14.02 -4.51 6.03
C PRO A 54 -14.34 -5.83 5.34
N TRP A 55 -14.53 -6.87 6.14
CA TRP A 55 -14.80 -8.23 5.79
C TRP A 55 -16.20 -8.52 6.34
N ASP A 56 -17.22 -8.30 5.52
CA ASP A 56 -18.47 -9.01 5.71
C ASP A 56 -18.14 -10.50 5.54
N GLY A 57 -18.24 -11.32 6.58
CA GLY A 57 -17.74 -12.70 6.57
C GLY A 57 -18.31 -13.62 5.48
N GLU A 58 -19.22 -13.10 4.64
CA GLU A 58 -19.82 -13.70 3.45
C GLU A 58 -18.97 -13.49 2.17
N GLY A 59 -18.07 -12.50 2.13
CA GLY A 59 -17.13 -12.30 1.02
C GLY A 59 -16.03 -13.37 0.93
N THR A 60 -15.47 -13.59 -0.26
CA THR A 60 -14.34 -14.52 -0.47
C THR A 60 -13.01 -13.77 -0.57
N VAL A 61 -12.00 -14.23 0.18
CA VAL A 61 -10.66 -13.64 0.22
C VAL A 61 -9.66 -14.55 -0.48
N LEU A 62 -8.96 -14.02 -1.48
CA LEU A 62 -7.87 -14.70 -2.18
C LEU A 62 -6.53 -14.35 -1.51
N ILE A 63 -5.76 -15.38 -1.15
CA ILE A 63 -4.38 -15.24 -0.66
C ILE A 63 -3.42 -15.92 -1.63
N THR A 64 -2.54 -15.14 -2.25
CA THR A 64 -1.43 -15.65 -3.09
C THR A 64 -0.22 -15.96 -2.22
N GLY A 65 0.45 -17.09 -2.49
CA GLY A 65 1.40 -17.66 -1.53
C GLY A 65 0.73 -18.07 -0.23
N GLY A 66 -0.59 -18.36 -0.28
CA GLY A 66 -1.42 -18.59 0.91
C GLY A 66 -1.04 -19.83 1.71
N THR A 67 -0.31 -20.76 1.10
CA THR A 67 0.23 -21.95 1.75
C THR A 67 1.65 -21.75 2.31
N GLY A 68 2.26 -20.58 2.10
CA GLY A 68 3.57 -20.22 2.66
C GLY A 68 3.47 -19.73 4.11
N GLY A 69 4.63 -19.50 4.76
CA GLY A 69 4.67 -19.14 6.19
C GLY A 69 3.84 -17.91 6.56
N LEU A 70 4.05 -16.78 5.88
CA LEU A 70 3.24 -15.57 6.12
C LEU A 70 1.80 -15.73 5.64
N GLY A 71 1.58 -16.38 4.49
CA GLY A 71 0.25 -16.62 3.95
C GLY A 71 -0.65 -17.40 4.91
N ALA A 72 -0.11 -18.43 5.57
CA ALA A 72 -0.82 -19.22 6.56
C ALA A 72 -1.15 -18.42 7.84
N LEU A 73 -0.22 -17.57 8.29
CA LEU A 73 -0.47 -16.69 9.45
C LEU A 73 -1.57 -15.67 9.15
N VAL A 74 -1.57 -15.08 7.96
CA VAL A 74 -2.62 -14.15 7.51
C VAL A 74 -3.96 -14.88 7.38
N ALA A 75 -4.00 -16.06 6.75
CA ALA A 75 -5.21 -16.87 6.63
C ALA A 75 -5.82 -17.16 8.00
N ARG A 76 -4.99 -17.58 8.96
CA ARG A 76 -5.41 -17.81 10.34
C ARG A 76 -5.98 -16.55 10.98
N HIS A 77 -5.29 -15.42 10.86
CA HIS A 77 -5.75 -14.16 11.45
C HIS A 77 -7.10 -13.70 10.87
N LEU A 78 -7.28 -13.85 9.55
CA LEU A 78 -8.53 -13.51 8.88
C LEU A 78 -9.70 -14.39 9.35
N THR A 79 -9.48 -15.69 9.53
CA THR A 79 -10.51 -16.59 10.05
C THR A 79 -10.80 -16.36 11.54
N THR A 80 -9.77 -16.19 12.38
CA THR A 80 -9.96 -16.14 13.84
C THR A 80 -10.37 -14.76 14.36
N GLU A 81 -9.80 -13.68 13.83
CA GLU A 81 -10.04 -12.32 14.34
C GLU A 81 -11.05 -11.54 13.50
N HIS A 82 -11.14 -11.83 12.20
CA HIS A 82 -11.99 -11.09 11.27
C HIS A 82 -13.21 -11.88 10.75
N GLY A 83 -13.38 -13.14 11.16
CA GLY A 83 -14.56 -13.94 10.84
C GLY A 83 -14.73 -14.28 9.36
N VAL A 84 -13.65 -14.21 8.57
CA VAL A 84 -13.67 -14.57 7.15
C VAL A 84 -13.93 -16.07 7.01
N ARG A 85 -14.98 -16.44 6.26
CA ARG A 85 -15.42 -17.84 6.10
C ARG A 85 -14.98 -18.46 4.77
N HIS A 86 -14.80 -17.64 3.75
CA HIS A 86 -14.47 -18.10 2.40
C HIS A 86 -13.06 -17.64 2.05
N LEU A 87 -12.11 -18.58 2.04
CA LEU A 87 -10.72 -18.35 1.66
C LEU A 87 -10.37 -19.16 0.41
N VAL A 88 -9.69 -18.52 -0.53
CA VAL A 88 -9.01 -19.20 -1.64
C VAL A 88 -7.51 -19.01 -1.44
N LEU A 89 -6.79 -20.12 -1.23
CA LEU A 89 -5.34 -20.10 -1.07
C LEU A 89 -4.71 -20.61 -2.36
N THR A 90 -3.84 -19.79 -2.96
CA THR A 90 -3.12 -20.16 -4.18
C THR A 90 -1.62 -20.09 -3.95
N SER A 91 -0.88 -20.98 -4.61
CA SER A 91 0.59 -20.99 -4.66
C SER A 91 1.01 -21.58 -6.01
N ARG A 92 2.26 -21.32 -6.40
CA ARG A 92 2.90 -21.98 -7.56
C ARG A 92 3.35 -23.39 -7.21
#